data_AF-A0AAQ3N008-F1
#
_entry.id   AF-A0AAQ3N008-F1
#
_cell.length_a   1.000
_cell.length_b   1.000
_cell.length_c   1.000
_cell.angle_alpha   90.00
_cell.angle_beta   90.00
_cell.angle_gamma   90.00
#
_symmetry.space_group_name_H-M   'P 1'
#
loop_
_entity.id
_entity.type
_entity.pdbx_description
1 polymer ?
#
loop_
_entity_poly.entity_id
_entity_poly.type
_entity_poly.pdbx_seq_one_letter_code
_entity_poly.pdbx_strand_id
1 'polypeptide(L)'
;MASTVFTYPSLQLHIHSQKASNPSEFSIHSQPRKRFSIRCTSLESSPPEDDFLTPDPSFSTVNSEESFPIEKRRRSEIVRERRGKKLVQPEPPNFEIGWKRTKEINQEVPVGYVIADFLEKLETLMGKQFGSTELLAKVGEIVAERAREEAEVLMDEGKVEERMVRELFRVLKLMEMDLAMVKAAVKEETLEERLEQAKARCRQAILVAYSF
;
A
#
# COMPACT_ATOMS: atom_id res chain seq x y z
N MET A 1 -81.82 -0.65 5.69
CA MET A 1 -80.40 -0.82 6.04
C MET A 1 -79.58 -0.19 4.93
N ALA A 2 -79.08 1.03 5.15
CA ALA A 2 -78.37 1.81 4.14
C ALA A 2 -76.87 1.51 4.23
N SER A 3 -76.30 0.92 3.17
CA SER A 3 -74.86 0.69 3.04
C SER A 3 -74.21 1.91 2.39
N THR A 4 -73.41 2.64 3.14
CA THR A 4 -72.55 3.70 2.64
C THR A 4 -71.22 3.09 2.18
N VAL A 5 -70.99 3.15 0.87
CA VAL A 5 -69.76 2.69 0.23
C VAL A 5 -68.73 3.82 0.34
N PHE A 6 -67.64 3.58 1.08
CA PHE A 6 -66.51 4.49 1.17
C PHE A 6 -65.64 4.34 -0.09
N THR A 7 -65.69 5.35 -0.96
CA THR A 7 -64.83 5.45 -2.14
C THR A 7 -63.56 6.20 -1.74
N TYR A 8 -62.41 5.52 -1.72
CA TYR A 8 -61.11 6.16 -1.51
C TYR A 8 -60.58 6.75 -2.82
N PRO A 9 -59.92 7.94 -2.79
CA PRO A 9 -59.28 8.48 -3.98
C PRO A 9 -57.99 7.71 -4.28
N SER A 10 -57.91 7.19 -5.50
CA SER A 10 -56.71 6.56 -6.04
C SER A 10 -55.66 7.64 -6.33
N LEU A 11 -54.59 7.69 -5.53
CA LEU A 11 -53.42 8.52 -5.81
C LEU A 11 -52.61 7.86 -6.93
N GLN A 12 -52.81 8.33 -8.16
CA GLN A 12 -51.95 8.00 -9.29
C GLN A 12 -50.56 8.61 -9.07
N LEU A 13 -49.60 7.77 -8.69
CA LEU A 13 -48.19 8.10 -8.77
C LEU A 13 -47.77 8.15 -10.25
N HIS A 14 -47.67 9.36 -10.79
CA HIS A 14 -47.05 9.61 -12.08
C HIS A 14 -45.55 9.35 -11.96
N ILE A 15 -45.09 8.18 -12.41
CA ILE A 15 -43.67 7.88 -12.58
C ILE A 15 -43.17 8.71 -13.76
N HIS A 16 -42.55 9.84 -13.46
CA HIS A 16 -41.84 10.63 -14.45
C HIS A 16 -40.51 9.93 -14.79
N SER A 17 -40.53 9.14 -15.86
CA SER A 17 -39.34 8.56 -16.47
C SER A 17 -38.56 9.67 -17.19
N GLN A 18 -37.57 10.26 -16.52
CA GLN A 18 -36.60 11.12 -17.18
C GLN A 18 -35.51 10.25 -17.82
N LYS A 19 -35.56 10.21 -19.16
CA LYS A 19 -34.47 9.80 -20.04
C LYS A 19 -33.17 10.52 -19.63
N ALA A 20 -32.20 9.77 -19.13
CA ALA A 20 -30.82 10.22 -19.08
C ALA A 20 -30.26 10.17 -20.50
N SER A 21 -30.02 11.35 -21.09
CA SER A 21 -29.27 11.49 -22.34
C SER A 21 -27.83 11.91 -22.05
N ASN A 22 -26.91 11.07 -22.53
CA ASN A 22 -25.50 11.32 -22.86
C ASN A 22 -24.47 11.08 -21.73
N PRO A 23 -23.70 9.98 -21.78
CA PRO A 23 -22.36 9.97 -21.23
C PRO A 23 -21.42 10.70 -22.19
N SER A 24 -20.74 11.73 -21.70
CA SER A 24 -19.55 12.28 -22.37
C SER A 24 -18.43 11.24 -22.30
N GLU A 25 -18.02 10.75 -23.47
CA GLU A 25 -16.87 9.88 -23.65
C GLU A 25 -15.59 10.64 -23.30
N PHE A 26 -15.11 10.51 -22.06
CA PHE A 26 -13.71 10.75 -21.76
C PHE A 26 -12.93 9.47 -22.07
N SER A 27 -12.51 9.35 -23.33
CA SER A 27 -11.58 8.32 -23.77
C SER A 27 -10.19 8.62 -23.18
N ILE A 28 -9.89 7.99 -22.04
CA ILE A 28 -8.53 7.93 -21.51
C ILE A 28 -7.75 6.95 -22.38
N HIS A 29 -6.99 7.48 -23.34
CA HIS A 29 -6.05 6.70 -24.13
C HIS A 29 -4.91 6.22 -23.22
N SER A 30 -5.06 5.02 -22.66
CA SER A 30 -4.02 4.33 -21.91
C SER A 30 -2.95 3.85 -22.90
N GLN A 31 -1.84 4.58 -22.95
CA GLN A 31 -0.63 4.14 -23.65
C GLN A 31 -0.18 2.77 -23.08
N PRO A 32 0.07 1.74 -23.91
CA PRO A 32 0.58 0.48 -23.40
C PRO A 32 1.99 0.69 -22.85
N ARG A 33 2.16 0.44 -21.54
CA ARG A 33 3.47 0.39 -20.89
C ARG A 33 4.36 -0.60 -21.65
N LYS A 34 5.48 -0.12 -22.20
CA LYS A 34 6.53 -0.97 -22.79
C LYS A 34 6.99 -1.97 -21.72
N ARG A 35 6.64 -3.25 -21.91
CA ARG A 35 7.17 -4.35 -21.11
C ARG A 35 8.61 -4.58 -21.54
N PHE A 36 9.57 -4.27 -20.69
CA PHE A 36 10.92 -4.80 -20.85
C PHE A 36 10.88 -6.27 -20.41
N SER A 37 10.99 -7.19 -21.37
CA SER A 37 11.21 -8.61 -21.07
C SER A 37 12.70 -8.82 -20.83
N ILE A 38 13.05 -9.15 -19.59
CA ILE A 38 14.38 -9.67 -19.26
C ILE A 38 14.36 -11.15 -19.64
N ARG A 39 15.10 -11.55 -20.68
CA ARG A 39 15.36 -12.95 -21.01
C ARG A 39 16.36 -13.51 -20.00
N CYS A 40 15.88 -14.22 -19.00
CA CYS A 40 16.70 -15.14 -18.20
C CYS A 40 16.65 -16.52 -18.89
N THR A 41 17.73 -16.93 -19.54
CA THR A 41 17.90 -18.33 -19.94
C THR A 41 18.26 -19.14 -18.70
N SER A 42 17.27 -19.79 -18.09
CA SER A 42 17.50 -20.92 -17.19
C SER A 42 17.80 -22.14 -18.04
N LEU A 43 19.04 -22.63 -18.00
CA LEU A 43 19.36 -24.01 -18.35
C LEU A 43 19.68 -24.77 -17.06
N GLU A 44 19.04 -25.92 -16.93
CA GLU A 44 19.12 -26.84 -15.80
C GLU A 44 20.50 -27.52 -15.66
N SER A 45 20.90 -27.65 -14.39
CA SER A 45 21.66 -28.73 -13.73
C SER A 45 22.69 -29.60 -14.46
N SER A 46 23.88 -29.67 -13.81
CA SER A 46 24.82 -30.80 -13.63
C SER A 46 26.23 -30.62 -14.24
N PRO A 47 27.28 -31.20 -13.60
CA PRO A 47 28.59 -30.56 -13.37
C PRO A 47 29.65 -30.90 -14.44
N PRO A 48 30.70 -30.08 -14.64
CA PRO A 48 31.85 -30.51 -15.43
C PRO A 48 32.83 -31.28 -14.55
N GLU A 49 33.23 -32.43 -15.08
CA GLU A 49 34.26 -33.31 -14.54
C GLU A 49 35.66 -32.67 -14.59
N ASP A 50 36.49 -33.07 -13.64
CA ASP A 50 37.94 -32.89 -13.63
C ASP A 50 38.56 -33.62 -14.83
N ASP A 51 39.30 -32.88 -15.66
CA ASP A 51 40.45 -33.43 -16.38
C ASP A 51 41.57 -32.39 -16.44
N PHE A 52 42.63 -32.71 -15.70
CA PHE A 52 43.87 -31.94 -15.59
C PHE A 52 44.58 -31.83 -16.95
N LEU A 53 45.02 -30.62 -17.31
CA LEU A 53 46.21 -30.45 -18.15
C LEU A 53 47.22 -29.57 -17.44
N THR A 54 48.26 -30.25 -16.97
CA THR A 54 49.53 -29.73 -16.45
C THR A 54 50.17 -28.79 -17.47
N PRO A 55 50.82 -27.68 -17.07
CA PRO A 55 51.46 -26.79 -18.04
C PRO A 55 52.71 -27.46 -18.63
N ASP A 56 52.72 -27.63 -19.95
CA ASP A 56 53.89 -28.09 -20.70
C ASP A 56 55.05 -27.08 -20.53
N PRO A 57 56.28 -27.54 -20.22
CA PRO A 57 57.41 -26.67 -19.88
C PRO A 57 58.16 -26.10 -21.11
N SER A 58 57.50 -25.99 -22.26
CA SER A 58 58.15 -25.70 -23.55
C SER A 58 57.66 -24.46 -24.30
N PHE A 59 56.73 -23.66 -23.74
CA PHE A 59 56.43 -22.34 -24.32
C PHE A 59 57.40 -21.27 -23.83
N SER A 60 58.60 -21.40 -24.38
CA SER A 60 59.59 -20.37 -24.60
C SER A 60 58.93 -19.08 -25.12
N THR A 61 58.72 -18.09 -24.26
CA THR A 61 58.59 -16.67 -24.65
C THR A 61 59.98 -16.12 -24.97
N VAL A 62 60.60 -16.70 -26.01
CA VAL A 62 61.71 -16.09 -26.72
C VAL A 62 61.12 -14.94 -27.53
N ASN A 63 61.16 -13.75 -26.94
CA ASN A 63 60.92 -12.51 -27.66
C ASN A 63 62.05 -12.34 -28.70
N SER A 64 61.75 -12.69 -29.95
CA SER A 64 62.61 -12.43 -31.11
C SER A 64 62.90 -10.92 -31.24
N GLU A 65 64.16 -10.61 -31.56
CA GLU A 65 64.84 -9.32 -31.32
C GLU A 65 64.60 -8.21 -32.37
N GLU A 66 63.53 -8.22 -33.16
CA GLU A 66 63.44 -7.34 -34.35
C GLU A 66 62.34 -6.26 -34.36
N SER A 67 61.72 -5.96 -33.22
CA SER A 67 60.83 -4.78 -33.15
C SER A 67 60.90 -4.14 -31.77
N PHE A 68 61.15 -2.84 -31.77
CA PHE A 68 61.37 -1.90 -30.67
C PHE A 68 62.83 -1.76 -30.16
N PRO A 69 63.47 -0.59 -30.36
CA PRO A 69 64.74 -0.28 -29.69
C PRO A 69 64.45 -0.03 -28.20
N ILE A 70 64.47 -1.10 -27.41
CA ILE A 70 64.41 -1.00 -25.96
C ILE A 70 65.81 -0.57 -25.50
N GLU A 71 66.03 0.74 -25.48
CA GLU A 71 67.22 1.36 -24.92
C GLU A 71 67.27 1.00 -23.41
N LYS A 72 68.12 0.03 -23.05
CA LYS A 72 68.30 -0.44 -21.67
C LYS A 72 68.85 0.71 -20.82
N ARG A 73 67.97 1.50 -20.19
CA ARG A 73 68.37 2.61 -19.32
C ARG A 73 69.22 2.09 -18.16
N ARG A 74 70.41 2.69 -17.96
CA ARG A 74 71.34 2.35 -16.88
C ARG A 74 70.69 2.61 -15.52
N ARG A 75 70.93 1.71 -14.55
CA ARG A 75 70.36 1.74 -13.18
C ARG A 75 70.70 3.00 -12.34
N SER A 76 71.37 3.99 -12.92
CA SER A 76 71.79 5.25 -12.28
C SER A 76 70.88 6.45 -12.57
N GLU A 77 69.83 6.30 -13.39
CA GLU A 77 68.89 7.39 -13.72
C GLU A 77 67.57 7.33 -12.91
N ILE A 78 67.48 6.43 -11.93
CA ILE A 78 66.35 6.37 -11.00
C ILE A 78 66.54 7.49 -9.97
N VAL A 79 66.03 8.69 -10.28
CA VAL A 79 65.90 9.78 -9.32
C VAL A 79 64.98 9.33 -8.19
N ARG A 80 65.56 8.97 -7.05
CA ARG A 80 64.81 8.78 -5.80
C ARG A 80 64.45 10.16 -5.25
N GLU A 81 63.23 10.60 -5.51
CA GLU A 81 62.70 11.79 -4.85
C GLU A 81 62.59 11.52 -3.34
N ARG A 82 63.43 12.21 -2.56
CA ARG A 82 63.44 12.14 -1.10
C ARG A 82 62.21 12.87 -0.56
N ARG A 83 61.25 12.10 -0.03
CA ARG A 83 60.14 12.47 0.89
C ARG A 83 59.85 13.98 0.95
N GLY A 84 59.06 14.45 -0.02
CA GLY A 84 58.42 15.77 0.04
C GLY A 84 57.12 15.71 0.84
N LYS A 85 57.10 16.44 1.97
CA LYS A 85 55.94 16.95 2.72
C LYS A 85 55.06 15.91 3.44
N LYS A 86 54.83 16.17 4.73
CA LYS A 86 53.88 15.47 5.60
C LYS A 86 52.52 15.46 4.87
N LEU A 87 52.08 14.29 4.42
CA LEU A 87 50.73 14.08 3.92
C LEU A 87 49.79 14.34 5.09
N VAL A 88 49.36 15.57 5.27
CA VAL A 88 48.16 15.85 6.06
C VAL A 88 47.05 15.30 5.20
N GLN A 89 46.64 14.05 5.47
CA GLN A 89 45.35 13.59 5.00
C GLN A 89 44.35 14.61 5.54
N PRO A 90 43.64 15.36 4.68
CA PRO A 90 42.46 16.05 5.18
C PRO A 90 41.60 14.97 5.81
N GLU A 91 41.10 15.20 7.03
CA GLU A 91 40.12 14.29 7.61
C GLU A 91 39.04 14.05 6.55
N PRO A 92 38.69 12.78 6.28
CA PRO A 92 37.65 12.47 5.31
C PRO A 92 36.44 13.35 5.62
N PRO A 93 35.84 14.01 4.61
CA PRO A 93 34.68 14.86 4.83
C PRO A 93 33.67 14.06 5.65
N ASN A 94 33.35 14.56 6.83
CA ASN A 94 32.35 13.95 7.69
C ASN A 94 31.01 14.09 6.94
N PHE A 95 30.69 13.12 6.07
CA PHE A 95 29.35 12.99 5.55
C PHE A 95 28.54 12.57 6.77
N GLU A 96 27.84 13.54 7.38
CA GLU A 96 26.80 13.25 8.33
C GLU A 96 25.97 12.13 7.74
N ILE A 97 26.11 10.93 8.31
CA ILE A 97 25.45 9.72 7.85
C ILE A 97 23.99 10.08 7.60
N GLY A 98 23.54 9.88 6.36
CA GLY A 98 22.25 10.33 5.82
C GLY A 98 21.00 9.67 6.45
N TRP A 99 21.07 9.32 7.73
CA TRP A 99 20.01 8.70 8.52
C TRP A 99 19.45 9.66 9.58
N LYS A 100 20.04 10.84 9.77
CA LYS A 100 19.36 11.93 10.50
C LYS A 100 18.29 12.51 9.57
N ARG A 101 17.02 12.18 9.82
CA ARG A 101 15.89 12.82 9.14
C ARG A 101 15.94 14.32 9.46
N THR A 102 16.46 15.13 8.53
CA THR A 102 16.49 16.60 8.60
C THR A 102 15.13 17.24 8.36
N LYS A 103 14.10 16.44 8.08
CA LYS A 103 12.71 16.88 8.02
C LYS A 103 12.03 16.56 9.34
N GLU A 104 11.49 17.58 9.97
CA GLU A 104 10.61 17.45 11.13
C GLU A 104 9.46 16.51 10.76
N ILE A 105 9.32 15.42 11.52
CA ILE A 105 8.20 14.51 11.37
C ILE A 105 7.13 15.04 12.30
N ASN A 106 6.00 15.45 11.73
CA ASN A 106 4.81 15.78 12.52
C ASN A 106 4.37 14.50 13.24
N GLN A 107 4.56 14.42 14.56
CA GLN A 107 4.12 13.31 15.41
C GLN A 107 2.69 13.54 15.94
N GLU A 108 1.99 14.53 15.41
CA GLU A 108 0.63 14.85 15.81
C GLU A 108 -0.32 13.77 15.31
N VAL A 109 -0.98 13.13 16.27
CA VAL A 109 -1.99 12.10 16.02
C VAL A 109 -3.28 12.83 15.61
N PRO A 110 -3.94 12.43 14.50
CA PRO A 110 -5.19 13.06 14.07
C PRO A 110 -6.28 12.90 15.13
N VAL A 111 -7.22 13.84 15.19
CA VAL A 111 -8.25 13.91 16.25
C VAL A 111 -9.08 12.62 16.33
N GLY A 112 -9.54 12.11 15.18
CA GLY A 112 -10.32 10.88 15.10
C GLY A 112 -9.50 9.57 15.12
N TYR A 113 -8.22 9.60 15.48
CA TYR A 113 -7.35 8.41 15.45
C TYR A 113 -7.89 7.24 16.28
N VAL A 114 -8.45 7.52 17.47
CA VAL A 114 -8.99 6.48 18.36
C VAL A 114 -10.14 5.73 17.68
N ILE A 115 -11.02 6.46 17.02
CA ILE A 115 -12.14 5.89 16.25
C ILE A 115 -11.62 5.09 15.06
N ALA A 116 -10.65 5.65 14.33
CA ALA A 116 -10.02 4.96 13.19
C ALA A 116 -9.36 3.64 13.62
N ASP A 117 -8.66 3.61 14.75
CA ASP A 117 -8.00 2.40 15.28
C ASP A 117 -9.02 1.28 15.60
N PHE A 118 -10.18 1.60 16.19
CA PHE A 118 -11.24 0.62 16.39
C PHE A 118 -11.76 0.04 15.07
N LEU A 119 -11.96 0.90 14.07
CA LEU A 119 -12.48 0.51 12.76
C LEU A 119 -11.46 -0.26 11.91
N GLU A 120 -10.17 0.07 11.99
CA GLU A 120 -9.08 -0.65 11.34
C GLU A 120 -8.93 -2.07 11.90
N LYS A 121 -9.07 -2.22 13.22
CA LYS A 121 -9.09 -3.52 13.87
C LYS A 121 -10.28 -4.35 13.39
N LEU A 122 -11.47 -3.75 13.26
CA LEU A 122 -12.65 -4.43 12.71
C LEU A 122 -12.45 -4.83 11.24
N GLU A 123 -11.90 -3.96 10.39
CA GLU A 123 -11.57 -4.28 8.99
C GLU A 123 -10.61 -5.48 8.91
N THR A 124 -9.57 -5.46 9.75
CA THR A 124 -8.58 -6.53 9.81
C THR A 124 -9.23 -7.85 10.24
N LEU A 125 -10.20 -7.82 11.16
CA LEU A 125 -10.96 -9.01 11.56
C LEU A 125 -11.82 -9.54 10.43
N MET A 126 -12.49 -8.68 9.66
CA MET A 126 -13.26 -9.08 8.47
C MET A 126 -12.37 -9.64 7.35
N GLY A 127 -11.10 -9.25 7.30
CA GLY A 127 -10.09 -9.77 6.37
C GLY A 127 -9.58 -11.17 6.72
N LYS A 128 -9.84 -11.64 7.94
CA LYS A 128 -9.38 -12.94 8.44
C LYS A 128 -10.57 -13.88 8.63
N GLN A 129 -10.31 -15.18 8.67
CA GLN A 129 -11.32 -16.16 9.07
C GLN A 129 -11.53 -16.04 10.59
N PHE A 130 -12.44 -15.15 10.99
CA PHE A 130 -12.72 -14.89 12.39
C PHE A 130 -13.98 -15.64 12.83
N GLY A 131 -13.77 -16.76 13.55
CA GLY A 131 -14.82 -17.48 14.27
C GLY A 131 -16.09 -17.69 13.45
N SER A 132 -17.24 -17.40 14.06
CA SER A 132 -18.55 -17.41 13.39
C SER A 132 -18.94 -16.03 12.88
N THR A 133 -19.75 -15.98 11.82
CA THR A 133 -20.32 -14.73 11.30
C THR A 133 -21.18 -14.00 12.34
N GLU A 134 -21.82 -14.74 13.24
CA GLU A 134 -22.57 -14.18 14.36
C GLU A 134 -21.68 -13.43 15.34
N LEU A 135 -20.50 -14.00 15.66
CA LEU A 135 -19.52 -13.36 16.53
C LEU A 135 -18.96 -12.10 15.87
N LEU A 136 -18.64 -12.17 14.58
CA LEU A 136 -18.17 -11.02 13.81
C LEU A 136 -19.19 -9.88 13.80
N ALA A 137 -20.47 -10.20 13.57
CA ALA A 137 -21.54 -9.22 13.61
C ALA A 137 -21.71 -8.59 15.01
N LYS A 138 -21.58 -9.39 16.07
CA LYS A 138 -21.60 -8.87 17.46
C LYS A 138 -20.41 -7.97 17.77
N VAL A 139 -19.21 -8.34 17.33
CA VAL A 139 -18.02 -7.50 17.47
C VAL A 139 -18.22 -6.18 16.72
N GLY A 140 -18.77 -6.21 15.51
CA GLY A 140 -19.04 -4.99 14.75
C GLY A 140 -20.10 -4.08 15.39
N GLU A 141 -21.12 -4.63 16.04
CA GLU A 141 -22.09 -3.88 16.85
C GLU A 141 -21.41 -3.14 18.00
N ILE A 142 -20.55 -3.83 18.76
CA ILE A 142 -19.79 -3.26 19.88
C ILE A 142 -18.82 -2.17 19.39
N VAL A 143 -18.11 -2.42 18.30
CA VAL A 143 -17.18 -1.44 17.72
C VAL A 143 -17.92 -0.21 17.20
N ALA A 144 -19.09 -0.38 16.58
CA ALA A 144 -19.90 0.74 16.11
C ALA A 144 -20.45 1.57 17.28
N GLU A 145 -20.88 0.93 18.37
CA GLU A 145 -21.28 1.60 19.60
C GLU A 145 -20.11 2.39 20.20
N ARG A 146 -18.95 1.75 20.38
CA ARG A 146 -17.78 2.41 20.92
C ARG A 146 -17.32 3.60 20.07
N ALA A 147 -17.34 3.46 18.75
CA ALA A 147 -17.02 4.54 17.83
C ALA A 147 -18.00 5.73 17.94
N ARG A 148 -19.27 5.48 18.27
CA ARG A 148 -20.24 6.55 18.53
C ARG A 148 -19.93 7.30 19.83
N GLU A 149 -19.68 6.57 20.91
CA GLU A 149 -19.32 7.16 22.20
C GLU A 149 -18.10 8.08 22.08
N GLU A 150 -17.04 7.61 21.42
CA GLU A 150 -15.82 8.42 21.24
C GLU A 150 -16.06 9.65 20.35
N ALA A 151 -16.93 9.54 19.35
CA ALA A 151 -17.28 10.69 18.51
C ALA A 151 -18.13 11.74 19.27
N GLU A 152 -19.02 11.31 20.16
CA GLU A 152 -19.78 12.20 21.04
C GLU A 152 -18.86 12.91 22.02
N VAL A 153 -17.88 12.22 22.60
CA VAL A 153 -16.85 12.85 23.46
C VAL A 153 -16.09 13.93 22.69
N LEU A 154 -15.66 13.66 21.46
CA LEU A 154 -14.96 14.65 20.62
C LEU A 154 -15.84 15.85 20.24
N MET A 155 -17.15 15.62 20.07
CA MET A 155 -18.13 16.67 19.82
C MET A 155 -18.35 17.55 21.05
N ASP A 156 -18.50 16.94 22.23
CA ASP A 156 -18.71 17.62 23.51
C ASP A 156 -17.49 18.44 23.93
N GLU A 157 -16.29 17.95 23.60
CA GLU A 157 -15.03 18.70 23.75
C GLU A 157 -14.88 19.85 22.73
N GLY A 158 -15.78 19.95 21.74
CA GLY A 158 -15.76 20.97 20.69
C GLY A 158 -14.61 20.80 19.68
N LYS A 159 -13.99 19.61 19.62
CA LYS A 159 -12.88 19.33 18.70
C LYS A 159 -13.35 19.01 17.28
N VAL A 160 -14.57 18.48 17.14
CA VAL A 160 -15.13 18.03 15.86
C VAL A 160 -16.49 18.67 15.63
N GLU A 161 -16.76 19.09 14.39
CA GLU A 161 -18.06 19.63 14.01
C GLU A 161 -19.16 18.55 14.02
N GLU A 162 -20.35 18.93 14.48
CA GLU A 162 -21.53 18.05 14.52
C GLU A 162 -21.87 17.42 13.15
N ARG A 163 -21.54 18.12 12.05
CA ARG A 163 -21.75 17.61 10.68
C ARG A 163 -20.90 16.37 10.40
N MET A 164 -19.62 16.40 10.79
CA MET A 164 -18.67 15.31 10.60
C MET A 164 -19.07 14.09 11.44
N VAL A 165 -19.54 14.32 12.67
CA VAL A 165 -20.05 13.26 13.55
C VAL A 165 -21.29 12.60 12.96
N ARG A 166 -22.24 13.38 12.43
CA ARG A 166 -23.42 12.84 11.74
C ARG A 166 -23.04 12.02 10.50
N GLU A 167 -22.03 12.45 9.74
CA GLU A 167 -21.51 11.69 8.61
C GLU A 167 -20.92 10.35 9.04
N LEU A 168 -20.11 10.34 10.09
CA LEU A 168 -19.58 9.11 10.67
C LEU A 168 -20.72 8.17 11.07
N PHE A 169 -21.73 8.67 11.79
CA PHE A 169 -22.86 7.85 12.26
C PHE A 169 -23.66 7.24 11.12
N ARG A 170 -23.83 7.99 10.02
CA ARG A 170 -24.46 7.48 8.82
C ARG A 170 -23.68 6.30 8.24
N VAL A 171 -22.35 6.40 8.15
CA VAL A 171 -21.52 5.32 7.61
C VAL A 171 -21.50 4.12 8.56
N LEU A 172 -21.39 4.34 9.88
CA LEU A 172 -21.46 3.28 10.88
C LEU A 172 -22.80 2.51 10.80
N LYS A 173 -23.93 3.21 10.59
CA LYS A 173 -25.23 2.56 10.43
C LYS A 173 -25.27 1.65 9.19
N LEU A 174 -24.68 2.11 8.09
CA LEU A 174 -24.57 1.32 6.87
C LEU A 174 -23.67 0.10 7.08
N MET A 175 -22.57 0.24 7.82
CA MET A 175 -21.69 -0.87 8.17
C MET A 175 -22.42 -1.93 9.03
N GLU A 176 -23.16 -1.51 10.06
CA GLU A 176 -23.99 -2.40 10.89
C GLU A 176 -24.98 -3.21 10.05
N MET A 177 -25.63 -2.56 9.08
CA MET A 177 -26.57 -3.21 8.18
C MET A 177 -25.90 -4.26 7.30
N ASP A 178 -24.69 -3.99 6.80
CA ASP A 178 -23.93 -4.96 6.01
C ASP A 178 -23.50 -6.16 6.85
N LEU A 179 -23.08 -5.94 8.10
CA LEU A 179 -22.76 -7.03 9.03
C LEU A 179 -24.00 -7.86 9.43
N ALA A 180 -25.18 -7.26 9.50
CA ALA A 180 -26.42 -7.99 9.67
C ALA A 180 -26.71 -8.89 8.46
N MET A 181 -26.40 -8.44 7.24
CA MET A 181 -26.49 -9.28 6.03
C MET A 181 -25.45 -10.39 6.02
N VAL A 182 -24.21 -10.13 6.48
CA VAL A 182 -23.17 -11.16 6.65
C VAL A 182 -23.62 -12.22 7.64
N LYS A 183 -24.24 -11.83 8.75
CA LYS A 183 -24.81 -12.76 9.73
C LYS A 183 -25.90 -13.65 9.12
N ALA A 184 -26.73 -13.08 8.25
CA ALA A 184 -27.83 -13.80 7.61
C ALA A 184 -27.39 -14.64 6.39
N ALA A 185 -26.15 -14.50 5.92
CA ALA A 185 -25.65 -15.21 4.75
C ALA A 185 -25.44 -16.71 5.08
N VAL A 186 -26.07 -17.57 4.28
CA VAL A 186 -25.98 -19.04 4.43
C VAL A 186 -25.00 -19.65 3.43
N LYS A 187 -24.85 -19.04 2.24
CA LYS A 187 -23.96 -19.53 1.19
C LYS A 187 -22.63 -18.80 1.25
N GLU A 188 -21.54 -19.53 1.05
CA GLU A 188 -20.17 -19.00 1.09
C GLU A 188 -19.94 -17.90 0.06
N GLU A 189 -20.38 -18.08 -1.19
CA GLU A 189 -20.26 -17.06 -2.26
C GLU A 189 -20.91 -15.73 -1.86
N THR A 190 -22.15 -15.79 -1.32
CA THR A 190 -22.86 -14.59 -0.89
C THR A 190 -22.25 -13.96 0.36
N LEU A 191 -21.62 -14.77 1.21
CA LEU A 191 -20.95 -14.29 2.41
C LEU A 191 -19.72 -13.48 2.05
N GLU A 192 -18.91 -13.96 1.10
CA GLU A 192 -17.71 -13.26 0.64
C GLU A 192 -18.03 -11.90 0.01
N GLU A 193 -19.03 -11.84 -0.88
CA GLU A 193 -19.50 -10.59 -1.48
C GLU A 193 -19.93 -9.57 -0.42
N ARG A 194 -20.66 -10.03 0.60
CA ARG A 194 -21.15 -9.17 1.69
C ARG A 194 -20.03 -8.71 2.62
N LEU A 195 -19.05 -9.57 2.89
CA LEU A 195 -17.86 -9.20 3.65
C LEU A 195 -17.04 -8.13 2.93
N GLU A 196 -16.87 -8.25 1.60
CA GLU A 196 -16.13 -7.25 0.84
C GLU A 196 -16.86 -5.90 0.83
N GLN A 197 -18.19 -5.92 0.72
CA GLN A 197 -19.01 -4.72 0.86
C GLN A 197 -18.88 -4.08 2.26
N ALA A 198 -18.93 -4.90 3.33
CA ALA A 198 -18.77 -4.44 4.71
C ALA A 198 -17.38 -3.82 4.94
N LYS A 199 -16.31 -4.44 4.42
CA LYS A 199 -14.95 -3.89 4.46
C LYS A 199 -14.85 -2.55 3.74
N ALA A 200 -15.44 -2.43 2.56
CA ALA A 200 -15.44 -1.18 1.81
C ALA A 200 -16.10 -0.05 2.61
N ARG A 201 -17.22 -0.33 3.30
CA ARG A 201 -17.85 0.64 4.21
C ARG A 201 -17.02 0.95 5.44
N CYS A 202 -16.33 -0.05 6.00
CA CYS A 202 -15.42 0.14 7.14
C CYS A 202 -14.27 1.09 6.75
N ARG A 203 -13.68 0.91 5.55
CA ARG A 203 -12.68 1.82 4.99
C ARG A 203 -13.21 3.24 4.79
N GLN A 204 -14.46 3.38 4.33
CA GLN A 204 -15.09 4.68 4.24
C GLN A 204 -15.22 5.35 5.62
N ALA A 205 -15.63 4.60 6.65
CA ALA A 205 -15.74 5.12 8.01
C ALA A 205 -14.37 5.57 8.57
N ILE A 206 -13.30 4.81 8.29
CA ILE A 206 -11.92 5.16 8.65
C ILE A 206 -11.52 6.50 8.01
N LEU A 207 -11.81 6.69 6.72
CA LEU A 207 -11.51 7.94 6.03
C LEU A 207 -12.27 9.12 6.62
N VAL A 208 -13.54 8.94 6.99
CA VAL A 208 -14.32 9.98 7.68
C VAL A 208 -13.70 10.30 9.04
N ALA A 209 -13.32 9.29 9.83
CA ALA A 209 -12.67 9.49 11.11
C ALA A 209 -11.33 10.24 11.00
N TYR A 210 -10.52 9.97 9.96
CA TYR A 210 -9.28 10.71 9.72
C TYR A 210 -9.49 12.13 9.21
N SER A 211 -10.70 12.48 8.75
CA SER A 211 -11.05 13.83 8.34
C SER A 211 -11.59 14.71 9.47
N PHE A 212 -11.69 14.16 10.69
CA PHE A 212 -12.07 14.89 11.90
C PHE A 212 -11.06 15.98 12.25
#